data_AF-A0A0D5C3Q7-F1
#
_entry.id   AF-A0A0D5C3Q7-F1
#
_cell.length_a   1.000
_cell.length_b   1.000
_cell.length_c   1.000
_cell.angle_alpha   90.00
_cell.angle_beta   90.00
_cell.angle_gamma   90.00
#
_symmetry.space_group_name_H-M   'P 1'
#
loop_
_entity.id
_entity.type
_entity.pdbx_description
1 polymer ?
#
loop_
_entity_poly.entity_id
_entity_poly.type
_entity_poly.pdbx_seq_one_letter_code
_entity_poly.pdbx_strand_id
1 'polypeptide(L)'
;MNKVKNMPKTGIKISKNKVSEFIETKFGSRAVSDMNKSRVIALPKVALSNMCDNSEPTRLEVSLVQKQGEQFIKLSPCTCGNPKGGKK
;
A
#
# COMPACT_ATOMS: atom_id res chain seq x y z
N MET A 1 23.63 -12.91 53.31
CA MET A 1 22.77 -11.75 53.02
C MET A 1 23.02 -11.34 51.57
N ASN A 2 22.07 -11.62 50.67
CA ASN A 2 22.29 -11.62 49.22
C ASN A 2 22.03 -10.24 48.59
N LYS A 3 22.96 -9.77 47.75
CA LYS A 3 22.90 -8.52 46.97
C LYS A 3 21.86 -8.64 45.85
N VAL A 4 20.86 -7.76 45.84
CA VAL A 4 19.89 -7.60 44.76
C VAL A 4 20.58 -6.93 43.56
N LYS A 5 20.54 -7.59 42.40
CA LYS A 5 21.08 -7.07 41.13
C LYS A 5 20.06 -6.11 40.50
N ASN A 6 20.41 -4.83 40.33
CA ASN A 6 19.64 -3.87 39.55
C ASN A 6 19.73 -4.21 38.05
N MET A 7 18.60 -4.48 37.41
CA MET A 7 18.50 -4.50 35.93
C MET A 7 18.18 -3.09 35.42
N PRO A 8 18.84 -2.59 34.37
CA PRO A 8 18.41 -1.37 33.70
C PRO A 8 17.16 -1.66 32.83
N LYS A 9 16.04 -1.02 33.16
CA LYS A 9 14.86 -0.98 32.28
C LYS A 9 15.19 -0.07 31.10
N THR A 10 15.53 -0.66 29.96
CA THR A 10 15.66 0.05 28.68
C THR A 10 14.28 0.53 28.24
N GLY A 11 13.97 1.78 28.55
CA GLY A 11 12.82 2.48 28.00
C GLY A 11 13.02 2.70 26.51
N ILE A 12 12.20 2.01 25.69
CA ILE A 12 12.13 2.25 24.26
C ILE A 12 11.62 3.69 24.05
N LYS A 13 12.51 4.58 23.61
CA LYS A 13 12.13 5.92 23.16
C LYS A 13 11.49 5.78 21.78
N ILE A 14 10.16 5.70 21.74
CA ILE A 14 9.39 5.82 20.50
C ILE A 14 9.50 7.29 20.06
N SER A 15 10.35 7.57 19.07
CA SER A 15 10.39 8.87 18.42
C SER A 15 9.06 9.05 17.67
N LYS A 16 8.34 10.12 18.00
CA LYS A 16 7.16 10.57 17.24
C LYS A 16 7.64 11.12 15.90
N ASN A 17 8.01 10.23 14.98
CA ASN A 17 8.24 10.59 13.60
C ASN A 17 6.86 10.80 12.96
N LYS A 18 6.72 11.92 12.24
CA LYS A 18 5.50 12.40 11.58
C LYS A 18 4.58 11.27 11.12
N VAL A 19 3.35 11.29 11.63
CA VAL A 19 2.24 10.47 11.13
C VAL A 19 2.13 10.73 9.63
N SER A 20 2.51 9.75 8.80
CA SER A 20 2.07 9.72 7.42
C SER A 20 0.55 9.69 7.44
N GLU A 21 -0.13 10.58 6.71
CA GLU A 21 -1.61 10.60 6.57
C GLU A 21 -2.17 9.30 5.95
N PHE A 22 -1.29 8.36 5.59
CA PHE A 22 -1.61 7.06 5.03
C PHE A 22 -1.42 5.96 6.08
N ILE A 23 -2.45 5.11 6.18
CA ILE A 23 -2.38 3.84 6.92
C ILE A 23 -1.86 2.78 5.94
N GLU A 24 -0.66 2.28 6.18
CA GLU A 24 -0.04 1.23 5.37
C GLU A 24 -0.46 -0.17 5.86
N THR A 25 -0.88 -1.03 4.95
CA THR A 25 -1.08 -2.48 5.22
C THR A 25 -0.08 -3.28 4.39
N LYS A 26 0.75 -4.10 5.05
CA LYS A 26 1.77 -4.92 4.40
C LYS A 26 1.19 -6.26 3.96
N PHE A 27 1.15 -6.52 2.65
CA PHE A 27 0.72 -7.80 2.07
C PHE A 27 1.89 -8.74 1.70
N GLY A 28 3.09 -8.46 2.19
CA GLY A 28 4.32 -9.19 1.88
C GLY A 28 4.99 -8.77 0.57
N SER A 29 6.11 -9.41 0.24
CA SER A 29 6.87 -9.16 -0.98
C SER A 29 6.38 -10.05 -2.13
N ARG A 30 6.35 -9.51 -3.36
CA ARG A 30 5.98 -10.21 -4.59
C ARG A 30 7.10 -10.04 -5.61
N ALA A 31 7.40 -11.11 -6.36
CA ALA A 31 8.34 -11.01 -7.47
C ALA A 31 7.72 -10.21 -8.62
N VAL A 32 8.58 -9.46 -9.33
CA VAL A 32 8.24 -8.87 -10.62
C VAL A 32 8.65 -9.86 -11.70
N SER A 33 7.70 -10.22 -12.56
CA SER A 33 7.92 -11.11 -13.68
C SER A 33 8.02 -10.33 -14.99
N ASP A 34 8.76 -10.88 -15.93
CA ASP A 34 8.74 -10.42 -17.32
C ASP A 34 7.59 -11.13 -18.07
N MET A 35 6.76 -10.34 -18.76
CA MET A 35 5.73 -10.86 -19.64
C MET A 35 5.71 -10.03 -20.92
N ASN A 36 6.13 -10.65 -22.01
CA ASN A 36 6.33 -9.99 -23.30
C ASN A 36 7.29 -8.79 -23.16
N LYS A 37 6.88 -7.59 -23.58
CA LYS A 37 7.63 -6.33 -23.46
C LYS A 37 7.29 -5.54 -22.19
N SER A 38 6.68 -6.20 -21.20
CA SER A 38 6.17 -5.57 -19.98
C SER A 38 6.71 -6.23 -18.72
N ARG A 39 6.81 -5.46 -17.64
CA ARG A 39 7.01 -5.94 -16.28
C ARG A 39 5.66 -6.11 -15.60
N VAL A 40 5.44 -7.23 -14.94
CA VAL A 40 4.17 -7.57 -14.29
C VAL A 40 4.43 -7.95 -12.84
N ILE A 41 3.58 -7.48 -11.93
CA ILE A 41 3.56 -7.88 -10.53
C ILE A 41 2.17 -8.37 -10.16
N ALA A 42 2.08 -9.52 -9.50
CA ALA A 42 0.81 -10.06 -9.05
C ALA A 42 0.36 -9.39 -7.75
N LEU A 43 -0.80 -8.74 -7.77
CA LEU A 43 -1.39 -8.13 -6.58
C LEU A 43 -2.22 -9.18 -5.79
N PRO A 44 -2.11 -9.23 -4.45
CA PRO A 44 -3.01 -10.05 -3.65
C PRO A 44 -4.48 -9.66 -3.87
N LYS A 45 -5.36 -10.65 -4.07
CA LYS A 45 -6.80 -10.41 -4.26
C LYS A 45 -7.41 -9.57 -3.14
N VAL A 46 -7.09 -9.90 -1.89
CA VAL A 46 -7.51 -9.14 -0.70
C VAL A 46 -7.11 -7.67 -0.75
N ALA A 47 -5.96 -7.33 -1.34
CA ALA A 47 -5.54 -5.93 -1.46
C ALA A 47 -6.43 -5.14 -2.43
N LEU A 48 -6.93 -5.80 -3.49
CA LEU A 48 -7.88 -5.21 -4.43
C LEU A 48 -9.27 -5.09 -3.82
N SER A 49 -9.74 -6.14 -3.13
CA SER A 49 -11.05 -6.12 -2.46
C SER A 49 -11.14 -5.05 -1.36
N ASN A 50 -10.04 -4.78 -0.64
CA ASN A 50 -10.01 -3.70 0.37
C ASN A 50 -10.02 -2.29 -0.24
N MET A 51 -9.71 -2.15 -1.53
CA MET A 51 -9.60 -0.87 -2.21
C MET A 51 -10.90 -0.45 -2.91
N CYS A 52 -11.84 -1.37 -3.12
CA CYS A 52 -13.11 -1.09 -3.79
C CYS A 52 -14.30 -1.62 -2.98
N ASP A 53 -15.31 -0.77 -2.82
CA ASP A 53 -16.54 -1.09 -2.10
C ASP A 53 -17.38 -2.14 -2.87
N ASN A 54 -17.04 -3.41 -2.69
CA ASN A 54 -17.79 -4.60 -3.13
C ASN A 54 -17.72 -4.96 -4.62
N SER A 55 -16.79 -4.40 -5.40
CA SER A 55 -16.50 -4.88 -6.76
C SER A 55 -15.00 -4.87 -7.04
N GLU A 56 -14.48 -5.96 -7.62
CA GLU A 56 -13.08 -5.99 -8.06
C GLU A 56 -12.89 -4.91 -9.15
N PRO A 57 -11.99 -3.93 -8.97
CA PRO A 57 -11.79 -2.89 -9.95
C PRO A 57 -11.33 -3.51 -11.26
N THR A 58 -12.10 -3.32 -12.33
CA THR A 58 -11.73 -3.81 -13.66
C THR A 58 -10.52 -3.05 -14.22
N ARG A 59 -10.25 -1.84 -13.70
CA ARG A 59 -9.15 -0.96 -14.15
C ARG A 59 -8.56 -0.18 -12.97
N LEU A 60 -7.24 -0.07 -12.98
CA LEU A 60 -6.46 0.75 -12.06
C LEU A 60 -5.66 1.79 -12.84
N GLU A 61 -5.62 3.01 -12.32
CA GLU A 61 -4.68 4.03 -12.75
C GLU A 61 -3.33 3.81 -12.08
N VAL A 62 -2.25 3.95 -12.85
CA VAL A 62 -0.87 3.80 -12.39
C VAL A 62 -0.19 5.17 -12.44
N SER A 63 0.28 5.67 -11.31
CA SER A 63 0.97 6.96 -11.22
C SER A 63 2.30 6.83 -10.48
N LEU A 64 3.33 7.54 -10.93
CA LEU A 64 4.58 7.70 -10.19
C LEU A 64 4.43 8.85 -9.19
N VAL A 65 4.61 8.57 -7.90
CA VAL A 65 4.64 9.57 -6.84
C VAL A 65 6.08 9.83 -6.44
N GLN A 66 6.47 11.11 -6.39
CA GLN A 66 7.81 11.54 -5.96
C GLN A 66 7.66 12.60 -4.87
N LYS A 67 8.13 12.30 -3.65
CA LYS A 67 8.06 13.25 -2.53
C LYS A 67 9.23 13.04 -1.58
N GLN A 68 9.97 14.11 -1.28
CA GLN A 68 11.04 14.13 -0.26
C GLN A 68 12.07 12.99 -0.39
N GLY A 69 12.41 12.62 -1.64
CA GLY A 69 13.38 11.56 -1.92
C GLY A 69 12.78 10.15 -1.98
N GLU A 70 11.50 9.99 -1.63
CA GLU A 70 10.77 8.74 -1.80
C GLU A 70 10.09 8.70 -3.17
N GLN A 71 10.17 7.54 -3.83
CA GLN A 71 9.51 7.28 -5.10
C GLN A 71 8.76 5.95 -5.01
N PHE A 72 7.48 5.97 -5.33
CA PHE A 72 6.67 4.76 -5.36
C PHE A 72 5.60 4.84 -6.45
N ILE A 73 5.12 3.68 -6.87
CA ILE A 73 3.98 3.55 -7.77
C ILE A 73 2.71 3.56 -6.93
N LYS A 74 1.82 4.50 -7.21
CA LYS A 74 0.46 4.52 -6.67
C LYS A 74 -0.47 3.84 -7.66
N LEU A 75 -1.29 2.93 -7.15
CA LEU A 75 -2.42 2.33 -7.86
C LEU A 75 -3.71 2.92 -7.29
N SER A 76 -4.62 3.36 -8.15
CA SER A 76 -5.94 3.89 -7.74
C SER A 76 -7.05 3.27 -8.58
N PRO A 77 -8.24 2.95 -8.02
CA PRO A 77 -9.37 2.50 -8.80
C PRO A 77 -9.77 3.54 -9.85
N CYS A 78 -10.03 3.11 -11.09
CA CYS A 78 -10.76 3.95 -12.03
C CYS A 78 -12.25 3.66 -11.87
N THR A 79 -13.06 4.68 -11.55
CA THR A 79 -14.52 4.54 -11.74
C THR A 79 -14.76 4.44 -13.25
N CYS A 80 -15.11 3.26 -13.73
CA CYS A 80 -15.68 3.14 -15.07
C CYS A 80 -16.99 3.93 -15.06
N GLY A 81 -16.96 5.18 -15.55
CA GLY A 81 -18.18 5.86 -15.93
C GLY A 81 -18.87 4.97 -16.96
N ASN A 82 -20.00 4.36 -16.60
CA ASN A 82 -20.96 3.99 -17.63
C ASN A 82 -21.21 5.27 -18.44
N PRO A 83 -21.06 5.27 -19.78
CA PRO A 83 -21.57 6.38 -20.57
C PRO A 83 -23.06 6.48 -20.24
N LYS A 84 -23.43 7.48 -19.42
CA LYS A 84 -24.82 7.76 -19.09
C LYS A 84 -25.53 8.03 -20.41
N GLY A 85 -26.43 7.13 -20.76
CA GLY A 85 -27.53 7.27 -21.72
C GLY A 85 -27.34 8.30 -22.84
N GLY A 86 -26.93 7.82 -24.02
CA GLY A 86 -27.44 8.43 -25.24
C GLY A 86 -28.95 8.30 -25.23
N LYS A 87 -29.66 9.43 -25.03
CA LYS A 87 -31.09 9.49 -25.28
C LYS A 87 -31.30 9.16 -26.77
N LYS A 88 -32.07 8.11 -27.03
CA LYS A 88 -32.79 7.96 -28.31
C LYS A 88 -33.88 9.02 -28.38
#